data_AF-A0A7D9HXZ8-F1
#
_entry.id   AF-A0A7D9HXZ8-F1
#
_cell.length_a   1.000
_cell.length_b   1.000
_cell.length_c   1.000
_cell.angle_alpha   90.00
_cell.angle_beta   90.00
_cell.angle_gamma   90.00
#
_symmetry.space_group_name_H-M   'P 1'
#
loop_
_entity.id
_entity.type
_entity.pdbx_description
1 polymer ?
#
loop_
_entity_poly.entity_id
_entity_poly.type
_entity_poly.pdbx_seq_one_letter_code
_entity_poly.pdbx_strand_id
1 'polypeptide(L)'
;MATSEQQNIDLTKEFSLLPAGYDILKSIEKTNDSQEVTRKVAAFREKIQSCREMLEKIPGVDTNVEKQKRELEFYQNKYKEKCELLEQYRTLPLFTHTPNMQGR
;
A
#
# COMPACT_ATOMS: atom_id res chain seq x y z
N MET A 1 17.26 7.89 -3.86
CA MET A 1 16.27 7.04 -3.18
C MET A 1 14.97 7.82 -3.15
N ALA A 2 14.01 7.46 -4.00
CA ALA A 2 12.74 8.18 -4.07
C ALA A 2 11.90 7.80 -2.85
N THR A 3 11.71 8.75 -1.94
CA THR A 3 10.70 8.69 -0.89
C THR A 3 9.34 8.66 -1.57
N SER A 4 8.74 7.48 -1.67
CA SER A 4 7.35 7.34 -2.08
C SER A 4 6.48 7.98 -1.02
N GLU A 5 5.97 9.18 -1.30
CA GLU A 5 4.90 9.81 -0.52
C GLU A 5 3.74 8.82 -0.45
N GLN A 6 3.53 8.21 0.72
CA GLN A 6 2.34 7.41 0.98
C GLN A 6 1.16 8.36 1.06
N GLN A 7 0.54 8.62 -0.10
CA GLN A 7 -0.80 9.19 -0.13
C GLN A 7 -1.70 8.27 0.70
N ASN A 8 -2.28 8.80 1.77
CA ASN A 8 -3.26 8.11 2.59
C ASN A 8 -4.54 7.98 1.77
N ILE A 9 -4.55 7.01 0.86
CA ILE A 9 -5.68 6.72 -0.02
C ILE A 9 -6.69 5.91 0.80
N ASP A 10 -7.89 6.45 0.99
CA ASP A 10 -9.02 5.71 1.58
C ASP A 10 -9.53 4.69 0.54
N LEU A 11 -8.91 3.51 0.55
CA LEU A 11 -9.24 2.39 -0.32
C LEU A 11 -10.75 2.09 -0.30
N THR A 12 -11.40 2.22 0.86
CA THR A 12 -12.83 1.96 1.02
C THR A 12 -13.68 2.86 0.11
N LYS A 13 -13.30 4.12 -0.04
CA LYS A 13 -13.99 5.07 -0.93
C LYS A 13 -13.64 4.82 -2.39
N GLU A 14 -12.38 4.53 -2.69
CA GLU A 14 -11.93 4.30 -4.07
C GLU A 14 -12.56 3.03 -4.67
N PHE A 15 -12.64 1.95 -3.90
CA PHE A 15 -13.24 0.68 -4.31
C PHE A 15 -14.78 0.64 -4.18
N SER A 16 -15.43 1.77 -3.87
CA SER A 16 -16.90 1.86 -3.84
C SER A 16 -17.50 1.91 -5.25
N LEU A 17 -17.68 0.73 -5.85
CA LEU A 17 -18.20 0.58 -7.23
C LEU A 17 -19.74 0.43 -7.27
N LEU A 18 -20.34 -0.09 -6.21
CA LEU A 18 -21.79 -0.36 -6.16
C LEU A 18 -22.69 0.87 -6.39
N PRO A 19 -22.41 2.06 -5.81
CA PRO A 19 -23.23 3.24 -6.07
C PRO A 19 -23.25 3.64 -7.55
N ALA A 20 -22.10 3.58 -8.22
CA ALA A 20 -22.00 3.88 -9.65
C ALA A 20 -22.74 2.85 -10.50
N GLY A 21 -22.68 1.57 -10.13
CA GLY A 21 -23.47 0.51 -10.78
C GLY A 21 -24.98 0.70 -10.59
N TYR A 22 -25.41 1.10 -9.40
CA TYR A 22 -26.80 1.41 -9.11
C TYR A 22 -27.31 2.62 -9.92
N ASP A 23 -26.50 3.67 -10.04
CA ASP A 23 -26.85 4.86 -10.83
C ASP A 23 -27.01 4.54 -12.33
N ILE A 24 -26.22 3.61 -12.87
CA ILE A 24 -26.39 3.10 -14.24
C ILE A 24 -27.73 2.36 -14.36
N LEU A 25 -28.01 1.43 -13.46
CA LEU A 25 -29.24 0.65 -13.48
C LEU A 25 -30.48 1.54 -13.39
N LYS A 26 -30.42 2.56 -12.52
CA LYS A 26 -31.48 3.55 -12.34
C LYS A 26 -31.69 4.42 -13.58
N SER A 27 -30.64 4.79 -14.31
CA SER A 27 -30.75 5.52 -15.58
C SER A 27 -31.37 4.68 -16.70
N ILE A 28 -31.06 3.38 -16.73
CA ILE A 28 -31.70 2.44 -17.67
C ILE A 28 -33.20 2.35 -17.37
N GLU A 29 -33.57 2.26 -16.09
CA GLU A 29 -34.97 2.14 -15.66
C GLU A 29 -35.80 3.42 -15.87
N LYS A 30 -35.22 4.61 -15.63
CA LYS A 30 -35.97 5.87 -15.61
C LYS A 30 -35.98 6.65 -16.91
N THR A 31 -34.84 6.80 -17.57
CA THR A 31 -34.69 7.75 -18.69
C THR A 31 -34.65 7.02 -20.03
N ASN A 32 -34.18 5.76 -20.06
CA ASN A 32 -33.85 5.01 -21.28
C ASN A 32 -32.99 5.82 -22.28
N ASP A 33 -32.30 6.85 -21.80
CA ASP A 33 -31.40 7.68 -22.57
C ASP A 33 -30.11 6.90 -22.79
N SER A 34 -30.01 6.32 -23.98
CA SER A 34 -28.85 5.53 -24.41
C SER A 34 -27.54 6.31 -24.29
N GLN A 35 -27.55 7.63 -24.50
CA GLN A 35 -26.34 8.45 -24.39
C GLN A 35 -25.94 8.65 -22.92
N GLU A 36 -26.89 8.92 -22.03
CA GLU A 36 -26.63 9.05 -20.59
C GLU A 36 -26.07 7.74 -20.02
N VAL A 37 -26.69 6.61 -20.36
CA VAL A 37 -26.25 5.27 -19.93
C VAL A 37 -24.84 4.98 -20.46
N THR A 38 -24.58 5.26 -21.73
CA THR A 38 -23.24 5.04 -22.33
C THR A 38 -22.16 5.86 -21.62
N ARG A 39 -22.44 7.12 -21.27
CA ARG A 39 -21.51 7.98 -20.51
C ARG A 39 -21.24 7.43 -19.11
N LYS A 40 -22.28 7.00 -18.39
CA LYS A 40 -22.13 6.43 -17.04
C LYS A 40 -21.37 5.10 -17.06
N VAL A 41 -21.61 4.26 -18.06
CA VAL A 41 -20.87 3.01 -18.27
C VAL A 41 -19.39 3.29 -18.59
N ALA A 42 -19.10 4.30 -19.41
CA ALA A 42 -17.71 4.69 -19.70
C ALA A 42 -16.98 5.17 -18.43
N ALA A 43 -17.58 6.07 -17.64
CA ALA A 43 -17.03 6.53 -16.38
C ALA A 43 -16.82 5.39 -15.37
N PHE A 44 -17.75 4.42 -15.34
CA PHE A 44 -17.63 3.24 -14.48
C PHE A 44 -16.46 2.34 -14.89
N ARG A 45 -16.23 2.16 -16.20
CA ARG A 45 -15.07 1.42 -16.72
C ARG A 45 -13.76 2.11 -16.35
N GLU A 46 -13.68 3.44 -16.48
CA GLU A 46 -12.51 4.21 -16.05
C GLU A 46 -12.26 4.06 -14.55
N LYS A 47 -13.31 4.08 -13.71
CA LYS A 47 -13.18 3.85 -12.27
C LYS A 47 -12.63 2.46 -11.96
N ILE A 48 -13.12 1.41 -12.64
CA ILE A 48 -12.58 0.05 -12.50
C ILE A 48 -11.10 -0.01 -12.90
N GLN A 49 -10.72 0.66 -13.99
CA GLN A 49 -9.35 0.68 -14.46
C GLN A 49 -8.43 1.37 -13.44
N SER A 50 -8.83 2.52 -12.91
CA SER A 50 -8.12 3.21 -11.82
C SER A 50 -7.98 2.32 -10.57
N CYS A 51 -9.05 1.62 -10.18
CA CYS A 51 -9.00 0.65 -9.08
C CYS A 51 -7.98 -0.47 -9.33
N ARG A 52 -7.88 -0.98 -10.56
CA ARG A 52 -6.88 -2.01 -10.93
C ARG A 52 -5.45 -1.47 -10.85
N GLU A 53 -5.20 -0.29 -11.40
CA GLU A 53 -3.88 0.35 -11.33
C GLU A 53 -3.47 0.65 -9.89
N MET A 54 -4.43 0.98 -9.03
CA MET A 54 -4.19 1.16 -7.60
C MET A 54 -3.85 -0.18 -6.93
N LEU A 55 -4.58 -1.26 -7.21
CA LEU A 55 -4.28 -2.59 -6.69
C LEU A 55 -2.88 -3.06 -7.08
N GLU A 56 -2.47 -2.85 -8.32
CA GLU A 56 -1.13 -3.25 -8.82
C GLU A 56 0.01 -2.50 -8.13
N LYS A 57 -0.24 -1.30 -7.62
CA LYS A 57 0.74 -0.51 -6.85
C LYS A 57 0.81 -0.93 -5.38
N ILE A 58 -0.13 -1.75 -4.88
CA ILE A 58 -0.12 -2.20 -3.48
C ILE A 58 0.97 -3.28 -3.32
N PRO A 59 1.98 -3.05 -2.48
CA PRO A 59 3.03 -4.03 -2.25
C PRO A 59 2.46 -5.29 -1.60
N GLY A 60 2.85 -6.46 -2.13
CA GLY A 60 2.42 -7.75 -1.62
C GLY A 60 1.06 -8.23 -2.14
N VAL A 61 0.40 -7.51 -3.06
CA VAL A 61 -0.86 -7.94 -3.69
C VAL A 61 -0.75 -9.29 -4.40
N ASP A 62 0.46 -9.65 -4.86
CA ASP A 62 0.82 -10.91 -5.52
C ASP A 62 1.16 -12.05 -4.54
N THR A 63 1.21 -11.77 -3.23
CA THR A 63 1.64 -12.74 -2.21
C THR A 63 0.47 -13.20 -1.35
N ASN A 64 0.54 -14.45 -0.88
CA ASN A 64 -0.43 -14.93 0.10
C ASN A 64 -0.10 -14.43 1.52
N VAL A 65 -1.12 -14.39 2.38
CA VAL A 65 -1.03 -13.91 3.76
C VAL A 65 0.06 -14.62 4.57
N GLU A 66 0.21 -15.94 4.40
CA GLU A 66 1.19 -16.72 5.16
C GLU A 66 2.63 -16.42 4.72
N LYS A 67 2.85 -16.12 3.43
CA LYS A 67 4.14 -15.66 2.92
C LYS A 67 4.47 -14.27 3.49
N GLN A 68 3.52 -13.34 3.47
CA GLN A 68 3.70 -12.00 4.03
C GLN A 68 4.04 -12.04 5.52
N LYS A 69 3.35 -12.88 6.32
CA LYS A 69 3.65 -13.06 7.74
C LYS A 69 5.05 -13.59 7.97
N ARG A 70 5.47 -14.63 7.22
CA ARG A 70 6.82 -15.19 7.34
C ARG A 70 7.91 -14.18 6.99
N GLU A 71 7.71 -13.40 5.93
CA GLU A 71 8.65 -12.33 5.55
C GLU A 71 8.70 -11.26 6.65
N LEU A 72 7.57 -10.87 7.22
CA LEU A 72 7.51 -9.93 8.33
C LEU A 72 8.28 -10.44 9.56
N GLU A 73 8.04 -11.68 9.98
CA GLU A 73 8.76 -12.30 11.11
C GLU A 73 10.26 -12.38 10.83
N PHE A 74 10.65 -12.75 9.61
CA PHE A 74 12.05 -12.79 9.20
C PHE A 74 12.71 -11.42 9.32
N TYR A 75 12.09 -10.35 8.81
CA TYR A 75 12.64 -9.01 8.88
C TYR A 75 12.68 -8.47 10.32
N GLN A 76 11.68 -8.77 11.15
CA GLN A 76 11.69 -8.42 12.57
C GLN A 76 12.85 -9.09 13.32
N ASN A 77 13.08 -10.38 13.07
CA ASN A 77 14.20 -11.12 13.66
C ASN A 77 15.56 -10.56 13.19
N LYS A 78 15.69 -10.25 11.89
CA LYS A 78 16.91 -9.63 11.35
C LYS A 78 17.18 -8.24 11.92
N TYR A 79 16.12 -7.45 12.12
CA TYR A 79 16.24 -6.14 12.76
C TYR A 79 16.71 -6.29 14.21
N LYS A 80 16.09 -7.19 14.98
CA LYS A 80 16.47 -7.48 16.36
C LYS A 80 17.94 -7.93 16.46
N GLU A 81 18.35 -8.88 15.62
CA GLU A 81 19.73 -9.38 15.55
C GLU A 81 20.71 -8.22 15.26
N LYS A 82 20.38 -7.33 14.32
CA LYS A 82 21.20 -6.15 14.03
C LYS A 82 21.28 -5.19 15.21
N CYS A 83 20.18 -4.93 15.91
CA CYS A 83 20.18 -4.09 17.11
C CYS A 83 21.05 -4.68 18.22
N GLU A 84 20.92 -5.99 18.47
CA GLU A 84 21.75 -6.69 19.46
C GLU A 84 23.24 -6.64 19.10
N LEU A 85 23.55 -6.83 17.81
CA LEU A 85 24.93 -6.75 17.32
C LEU A 85 25.50 -5.32 17.46
N LEU A 86 24.71 -4.29 17.16
CA LEU A 86 25.10 -2.89 17.36
C LEU A 86 25.36 -2.57 18.84
N GLU A 87 24.52 -3.06 19.75
CA GLU A 87 24.73 -2.93 21.19
C GLU A 87 26.00 -3.66 21.65
N GLN A 88 26.26 -4.86 21.12
CA GLN A 88 27.52 -5.58 21.37
C GLN A 88 28.74 -4.80 20.86
N TYR A 89 28.68 -4.23 19.64
CA TYR A 89 29.75 -3.38 19.14
C TYR A 89 29.96 -2.13 20.02
N ARG A 90 28.88 -1.52 20.51
CA ARG A 90 28.96 -0.35 21.40
C ARG A 90 29.58 -0.64 22.76
N THR A 91 29.42 -1.86 23.25
CA THR A 91 29.94 -2.30 24.56
C THR A 91 31.36 -2.86 24.50
N LEU A 92 31.92 -3.05 23.30
CA LEU A 92 33.31 -3.52 23.15
C LEU A 92 34.30 -2.49 23.74
N PRO A 93 35.33 -2.93 24.49
CA PRO A 93 36.33 -2.06 25.12
C PRO A 93 37.03 -1.09 24.15
N LEU A 94 37.16 -1.49 22.88
CA LEU A 94 37.73 -0.66 21.80
C LEU A 94 36.93 0.63 21.56
N PHE A 95 35.62 0.62 21.77
CA PHE A 95 34.72 1.76 21.55
C PHE A 95 34.34 2.50 22.84
N THR A 96 34.48 1.86 24.00
CA THR A 96 34.22 2.51 25.31
C THR A 96 35.44 3.25 25.85
N HIS A 97 36.67 2.87 25.45
CA HIS A 97 37.90 3.48 25.96
C HIS A 97 38.52 4.57 25.08
N THR A 98 37.97 4.81 23.88
CA THR A 98 38.32 5.98 23.04
C THR A 98 37.24 7.06 23.15
N PRO A 99 37.44 8.15 23.91
CA PRO A 99 36.41 9.15 24.18
C PRO A 99 36.05 10.06 22.98
N ASN A 100 36.36 9.67 21.74
CA ASN A 100 36.28 10.60 20.60
C ASN A 100 35.76 10.01 19.29
N MET A 101 34.95 8.95 19.35
CA MET A 101 34.19 8.44 18.19
C MET A 101 32.68 8.73 18.32
N GLN A 102 32.27 9.73 19.11
CA GLN A 102 30.96 10.38 18.93
C GLN A 102 31.06 11.33 17.73
N GLY A 103 30.90 10.78 16.53
CA GLY A 103 30.67 11.56 15.31
C GLY A 103 29.30 12.23 15.36
N ARG A 104 29.28 13.51 14.96
CA ARG A 104 28.12 14.32 14.57
C ARG A 104 27.14 13.59 13.64
#